data_AF-A0A269PB59-F1
#
_entry.id   AF-A0A269PB59-F1
#
_cell.length_a   1.000
_cell.length_b   1.000
_cell.length_c   1.000
_cell.angle_alpha   90.00
_cell.angle_beta   90.00
_cell.angle_gamma   90.00
#
_symmetry.space_group_name_H-M   'P 1'
#
loop_
_entity.id
_entity.type
_entity.pdbx_description
1 polymer ?
#
loop_
_entity_poly.entity_id
_entity_poly.type
_entity_poly.pdbx_seq_one_letter_code
_entity_poly.pdbx_strand_id
1 'polypeptide(L)'
;MRRNGKAKAAVAVASIIALTSGCTSLPANTDPHVLHPFDEQTAGGPDVTPVQGREPDLLLRDFYSAAAVPAGDYEAARAFLTGDARSAWDPRVQTLVVDSLGVTTLVGGAGNKRSFSVHGDVVGELHDGGAFTPEHGSYEATIELELVDGEWRISSLPSGVVLERSEMRDEYQPYDLYFFDPAGNELITDRRWVFAHRESLPSALISLLTQGPSDRLQPAVSGPNALASAEEDGATIAYTGFNDGAYDFTGFGGMDEQTRKQFAAQVVWTLASAGVTGPYNLQADGEALFDGADKLTVDDFAEFSPLVDLVGDSTLYSLTDGHVSRVSGGTASQVDGPLGQGGNVMTADIYGEDAWAGVFGDGPEGEDDTFRVGRFGGGDEEVVKGKTFSRPTFEPNAAAVWIVAEGKNVLRTWQSTATGEYTTSEITVDLPEGVEGNISVLRLSRSSARVLMIIDGHLYTGIVQRGQTGDRSIVNVMEYASELGGSFITAEWQPDGSLLAGTSSAAAPVLRVEQDGFSTTTLSAGNISAPVVAVGTSPNMLYVTDANALLQMPISGADNPLWREVPGLLGTRALPIVARH
;
A
#
# COMPACT_ATOMS: atom_id res chain seq x y z
N MET A 1 -42.55 76.91 7.41
CA MET A 1 -42.25 75.61 6.75
C MET A 1 -40.98 75.02 7.38
N ARG A 2 -41.15 74.15 8.38
CA ARG A 2 -40.08 73.47 9.14
C ARG A 2 -40.46 71.98 9.19
N ARG A 3 -39.79 71.14 8.40
CA ARG A 3 -39.87 69.66 8.35
C ARG A 3 -39.16 69.26 7.03
N ASN A 4 -37.96 68.67 7.00
CA ASN A 4 -37.68 67.27 7.31
C ASN A 4 -36.16 67.00 7.34
N GLY A 5 -35.42 67.65 8.22
CA GLY A 5 -33.98 67.39 8.42
C GLY A 5 -33.67 66.19 9.35
N LYS A 6 -34.68 65.66 10.04
CA LYS A 6 -34.50 64.61 11.07
C LYS A 6 -34.74 63.18 10.57
N ALA A 7 -35.24 63.00 9.35
CA ALA A 7 -35.58 61.68 8.80
C ALA A 7 -34.39 60.95 8.14
N LYS A 8 -33.33 61.68 7.72
CA LYS A 8 -32.18 61.06 7.03
C LYS A 8 -31.08 60.56 7.97
N ALA A 9 -31.02 61.04 9.22
CA ALA A 9 -30.06 60.55 10.21
C ALA A 9 -30.53 59.28 10.94
N ALA A 10 -31.85 59.03 10.99
CA ALA A 10 -32.41 57.84 11.65
C ALA A 10 -32.23 56.55 10.83
N VAL A 11 -32.17 56.65 9.50
CA VAL A 11 -32.01 55.47 8.63
C VAL A 11 -30.56 54.99 8.56
N ALA A 12 -29.58 55.88 8.72
CA ALA A 12 -28.16 55.49 8.69
C ALA A 12 -27.68 54.80 9.98
N VAL A 13 -28.29 55.11 11.14
CA VAL A 13 -27.94 54.44 12.42
C VAL A 13 -28.65 53.09 12.56
N ALA A 14 -29.82 52.91 11.97
CA ALA A 14 -30.54 51.63 11.99
C ALA A 14 -29.85 50.52 11.17
N SER A 15 -29.12 50.88 10.11
CA SER A 15 -28.41 49.91 9.25
C SER A 15 -27.09 49.40 9.84
N ILE A 16 -26.49 50.12 10.81
CA ILE A 16 -25.23 49.71 11.46
C ILE A 16 -25.48 48.79 12.67
N ILE A 17 -26.65 48.86 13.32
CA ILE A 17 -27.00 48.00 14.45
C ILE A 17 -27.45 46.60 13.99
N ALA A 18 -27.97 46.46 12.77
CA ALA A 18 -28.43 45.18 12.22
C ALA A 18 -27.29 44.22 11.76
N LEU A 19 -26.03 44.65 11.79
CA LEU A 19 -24.87 43.85 11.36
C LEU A 19 -24.07 43.23 12.52
N THR A 20 -24.55 43.31 13.77
CA THR A 20 -23.80 42.80 14.95
C THR A 20 -24.54 41.71 15.76
N SER A 21 -25.67 41.20 15.30
CA SER A 21 -26.40 40.10 15.97
C SER A 21 -26.36 38.80 15.17
N GLY A 22 -25.16 38.38 14.78
CA GLY A 22 -24.88 37.08 14.17
C GLY A 22 -24.05 36.19 15.10
N CYS A 23 -24.40 36.10 16.38
CA CYS A 23 -23.90 35.03 17.22
C CYS A 23 -24.63 33.74 16.83
N THR A 24 -23.97 32.87 16.07
CA THR A 24 -24.42 31.49 15.89
C THR A 24 -24.36 30.81 17.26
N SER A 25 -25.51 30.59 17.89
CA SER A 25 -25.58 29.70 19.04
C SER A 25 -25.36 28.27 18.54
N LEU A 26 -24.14 27.74 18.74
CA LEU A 26 -23.97 26.29 18.74
C LEU A 26 -24.91 25.71 19.81
N PRO A 27 -25.68 24.64 19.51
CA PRO A 27 -26.35 23.90 20.55
C PRO A 27 -25.29 23.30 21.49
N ALA A 28 -25.13 23.90 22.66
CA ALA A 28 -24.39 23.30 23.76
C ALA A 28 -25.32 22.28 24.45
N ASN A 29 -25.42 21.09 23.86
CA ASN A 29 -25.90 19.86 24.49
C ASN A 29 -25.61 18.70 23.53
N THR A 30 -24.40 18.18 23.61
CA THR A 30 -24.04 16.84 23.11
C THR A 30 -23.70 15.97 24.30
N ASP A 31 -24.62 15.87 25.26
CA ASP A 31 -24.58 14.73 26.18
C ASP A 31 -24.93 13.49 25.34
N PRO A 32 -24.04 12.49 25.26
CA PRO A 32 -24.33 11.27 24.52
C PRO A 32 -25.51 10.58 25.19
N HIS A 33 -26.66 10.54 24.50
CA HIS A 33 -27.73 9.64 24.86
C HIS A 33 -27.28 8.22 24.50
N VAL A 34 -27.03 7.43 25.54
CA VAL A 34 -26.78 5.99 25.45
C VAL A 34 -28.03 5.34 24.86
N LEU A 35 -28.00 5.07 23.56
CA LEU A 35 -28.98 4.20 22.91
C LEU A 35 -28.60 2.77 23.30
N HIS A 36 -29.28 2.26 24.32
CA HIS A 36 -29.18 0.92 24.89
C HIS A 36 -27.98 0.66 25.81
N PRO A 37 -28.18 0.05 26.99
CA PRO A 37 -27.10 -0.60 27.73
C PRO A 37 -26.42 -1.61 26.80
N PHE A 38 -25.11 -1.60 26.78
CA PHE A 38 -24.31 -2.62 26.14
C PHE A 38 -24.57 -3.94 26.90
N ASP A 39 -25.36 -4.83 26.31
CA ASP A 39 -25.34 -6.22 26.70
C ASP A 39 -23.98 -6.76 26.22
N GLU A 40 -23.17 -7.28 27.15
CA GLU A 40 -21.97 -8.05 26.82
C GLU A 40 -22.39 -9.24 25.95
N GLN A 41 -22.34 -9.07 24.63
CA GLN A 41 -22.35 -10.18 23.70
C GLN A 41 -20.99 -10.85 23.86
N THR A 42 -20.98 -11.96 24.59
CA THR A 42 -19.91 -12.94 24.60
C THR A 42 -19.40 -13.13 23.17
N ALA A 43 -18.10 -12.93 22.97
CA ALA A 43 -17.42 -13.06 21.69
C ALA A 43 -17.77 -14.39 21.01
N GLY A 44 -18.59 -14.32 19.97
CA GLY A 44 -18.80 -15.36 18.98
C GLY A 44 -18.88 -14.65 17.64
N GLY A 45 -18.09 -15.09 16.65
CA GLY A 45 -18.22 -14.62 15.28
C GLY A 45 -19.64 -14.83 14.75
N PRO A 46 -19.97 -14.37 13.53
CA PRO A 46 -21.26 -14.66 12.94
C PRO A 46 -21.54 -16.17 13.03
N ASP A 47 -22.66 -16.53 13.67
CA ASP A 47 -23.08 -17.92 13.91
C ASP A 47 -23.58 -18.52 12.59
N VAL A 48 -22.68 -18.61 11.59
CA VAL A 48 -22.94 -19.23 10.29
C VAL A 48 -23.00 -20.73 10.52
N THR A 49 -24.18 -21.19 10.90
CA THR A 49 -24.47 -22.61 11.13
C THR A 49 -25.37 -23.15 10.03
N PRO A 50 -25.33 -24.47 9.76
CA PRO A 50 -26.22 -25.06 8.78
C PRO A 50 -27.69 -24.83 9.15
N VAL A 51 -28.40 -24.12 8.27
CA VAL A 51 -29.83 -23.86 8.45
C VAL A 51 -30.61 -25.16 8.22
N GLN A 52 -31.57 -25.45 9.10
CA GLN A 52 -32.40 -26.64 8.99
C GLN A 52 -33.21 -26.63 7.67
N GLY A 53 -33.20 -27.75 6.94
CA GLY A 53 -33.92 -27.90 5.67
C GLY A 53 -33.38 -27.04 4.53
N ARG A 54 -32.16 -26.49 4.66
CA ARG A 54 -31.51 -25.69 3.61
C ARG A 54 -31.30 -26.53 2.35
N GLU A 55 -31.59 -25.94 1.20
CA GLU A 55 -31.32 -26.58 -0.10
C GLU A 55 -29.81 -26.80 -0.30
N PRO A 56 -29.38 -27.88 -0.98
CA PRO A 56 -27.97 -28.27 -1.07
C PRO A 56 -27.04 -27.20 -1.67
N ASP A 57 -27.51 -26.48 -2.69
CA ASP A 57 -26.75 -25.42 -3.36
C ASP A 57 -26.56 -24.22 -2.43
N LEU A 58 -27.60 -23.84 -1.70
CA LEU A 58 -27.53 -22.75 -0.72
C LEU A 58 -26.69 -23.15 0.50
N LEU A 59 -26.75 -24.42 0.92
CA LEU A 59 -25.89 -24.94 1.99
C LEU A 59 -24.41 -24.85 1.62
N LEU A 60 -24.07 -25.09 0.35
CA LEU A 60 -22.71 -24.96 -0.13
C LEU A 60 -22.23 -23.51 -0.13
N ARG A 61 -23.09 -22.55 -0.47
CA ARG A 61 -22.77 -21.12 -0.34
C ARG A 61 -22.54 -20.72 1.12
N ASP A 62 -23.39 -21.19 2.03
CA ASP A 62 -23.25 -20.92 3.47
C ASP A 62 -21.95 -21.53 4.03
N PHE A 63 -21.52 -22.70 3.51
CA PHE A 63 -20.23 -23.30 3.87
C PHE A 63 -19.05 -22.40 3.47
N TYR A 64 -19.03 -21.83 2.26
CA TYR A 64 -17.95 -20.96 1.82
C TYR A 64 -17.88 -19.65 2.63
N SER A 65 -19.03 -19.07 2.99
CA SER A 65 -19.06 -17.93 3.93
C SER A 65 -18.55 -18.35 5.32
N ALA A 66 -18.95 -19.52 5.84
CA ALA A 66 -18.44 -20.03 7.12
C ALA A 66 -16.93 -20.35 7.09
N ALA A 67 -16.40 -20.72 5.91
CA ALA A 67 -14.99 -21.00 5.71
C ALA A 67 -14.11 -19.74 5.73
N ALA A 68 -14.71 -18.54 5.64
CA ALA A 68 -14.00 -17.27 5.86
C ALA A 68 -13.71 -16.98 7.33
N VAL A 69 -14.22 -17.79 8.27
CA VAL A 69 -14.02 -17.62 9.70
C VAL A 69 -13.03 -18.68 10.21
N PRO A 70 -11.73 -18.35 10.43
CA PRO A 70 -10.71 -19.32 10.85
C PRO A 70 -10.80 -19.73 12.32
N ALA A 71 -11.73 -19.14 13.08
CA ALA A 71 -11.88 -19.38 14.52
C ALA A 71 -12.09 -20.86 14.84
N GLY A 72 -11.40 -21.34 15.89
CA GLY A 72 -11.55 -22.72 16.36
C GLY A 72 -11.14 -23.79 15.35
N ASP A 73 -10.18 -23.51 14.46
CA ASP A 73 -9.81 -24.39 13.33
C ASP A 73 -10.99 -24.58 12.35
N TYR A 74 -11.59 -23.45 11.95
CA TYR A 74 -12.75 -23.38 11.03
C TYR A 74 -13.97 -24.16 11.55
N GLU A 75 -14.27 -24.03 12.84
CA GLU A 75 -15.28 -24.84 13.53
C GLU A 75 -16.69 -24.66 12.92
N ALA A 76 -17.03 -23.44 12.52
CA ALA A 76 -18.27 -23.09 11.83
C ALA A 76 -18.38 -23.82 10.48
N ALA A 77 -17.36 -23.74 9.62
CA ALA A 77 -17.33 -24.45 8.34
C ALA A 77 -17.40 -25.97 8.53
N ARG A 78 -16.70 -26.50 9.55
CA ARG A 78 -16.74 -27.93 9.91
C ARG A 78 -18.13 -28.41 10.33
N ALA A 79 -19.06 -27.53 10.71
CA ALA A 79 -20.44 -27.92 11.04
C ALA A 79 -21.27 -28.32 9.81
N PHE A 80 -20.86 -27.89 8.61
CA PHE A 80 -21.51 -28.24 7.33
C PHE A 80 -21.09 -29.60 6.77
N LEU A 81 -20.03 -30.18 7.33
CA LEU A 81 -19.42 -31.42 6.86
C LEU A 81 -20.06 -32.66 7.52
N THR A 82 -20.01 -33.81 6.85
CA THR A 82 -20.27 -35.11 7.49
C THR A 82 -19.16 -35.45 8.49
N GLY A 83 -19.35 -36.42 9.37
CA GLY A 83 -18.34 -36.79 10.37
C GLY A 83 -17.00 -37.21 9.75
N ASP A 84 -17.05 -37.98 8.65
CA ASP A 84 -15.87 -38.42 7.92
C ASP A 84 -15.18 -37.25 7.20
N ALA A 85 -15.95 -36.42 6.47
CA ALA A 85 -15.42 -35.24 5.79
C ALA A 85 -14.82 -34.23 6.78
N ARG A 86 -15.47 -34.02 7.94
CA ARG A 86 -14.97 -33.16 9.02
C ARG A 86 -13.61 -33.61 9.53
N SER A 87 -13.36 -34.92 9.58
CA SER A 87 -12.09 -35.48 10.07
C SER A 87 -11.00 -35.48 8.99
N ALA A 88 -11.40 -35.56 7.72
CA ALA A 88 -10.48 -35.62 6.57
C ALA A 88 -10.10 -34.23 6.03
N TRP A 89 -10.95 -33.23 6.17
CA TRP A 89 -10.71 -31.88 5.65
C TRP A 89 -9.62 -31.16 6.45
N ASP A 90 -8.54 -30.83 5.76
CA ASP A 90 -7.41 -30.07 6.29
C ASP A 90 -7.40 -28.66 5.67
N PRO A 91 -7.75 -27.60 6.44
CA PRO A 91 -7.78 -26.24 5.94
C PRO A 91 -6.37 -25.62 5.82
N ARG A 92 -5.32 -26.23 6.39
CA ARG A 92 -3.96 -25.64 6.47
C ARG A 92 -3.11 -25.86 5.24
N VAL A 93 -3.65 -26.53 4.22
CA VAL A 93 -2.92 -26.82 2.98
C VAL A 93 -2.66 -25.54 2.19
N GLN A 94 -3.68 -24.69 2.06
CA GLN A 94 -3.64 -23.42 1.32
C GLN A 94 -4.93 -22.63 1.56
N THR A 95 -4.89 -21.32 1.42
CA THR A 95 -6.09 -20.46 1.38
C THR A 95 -6.11 -19.70 0.06
N LEU A 96 -6.89 -20.17 -0.90
CA LEU A 96 -7.08 -19.48 -2.17
C LEU A 96 -8.12 -18.38 -2.01
N VAL A 97 -7.86 -17.25 -2.65
CA VAL A 97 -8.82 -16.18 -2.83
C VAL A 97 -9.28 -16.20 -4.28
N VAL A 98 -10.59 -16.24 -4.48
CA VAL A 98 -11.23 -16.16 -5.79
C VAL A 98 -12.08 -14.92 -5.89
N ASP A 99 -12.31 -14.41 -7.10
CA ASP A 99 -13.14 -13.22 -7.28
C ASP A 99 -14.60 -13.48 -6.87
N SER A 100 -15.16 -14.60 -7.34
CA SER A 100 -16.46 -15.14 -6.93
C SER A 100 -16.56 -16.64 -7.26
N LEU A 101 -17.45 -17.36 -6.58
CA LEU A 101 -17.71 -18.78 -6.86
C LEU A 101 -19.01 -18.98 -7.66
N GLY A 102 -18.90 -19.72 -8.75
CA GLY A 102 -20.01 -20.32 -9.48
C GLY A 102 -20.27 -21.74 -8.99
N VAL A 103 -21.55 -22.10 -8.81
CA VAL A 103 -21.99 -23.44 -8.39
C VAL A 103 -22.95 -24.01 -9.42
N THR A 104 -22.62 -25.18 -9.98
CA THR A 104 -23.44 -25.88 -10.98
C THR A 104 -23.71 -27.32 -10.55
N THR A 105 -24.98 -27.75 -10.60
CA THR A 105 -25.34 -29.14 -10.29
C THR A 105 -24.84 -30.11 -11.35
N LEU A 106 -24.18 -31.19 -10.90
CA LEU A 106 -23.74 -32.28 -11.77
C LEU A 106 -24.83 -33.36 -11.91
N VAL A 107 -24.87 -34.01 -13.07
CA VAL A 107 -25.76 -35.14 -13.33
C VAL A 107 -25.27 -36.36 -12.57
N GLY A 108 -26.13 -37.01 -11.78
CA GLY A 108 -25.78 -38.28 -11.10
C GLY A 108 -26.20 -38.39 -9.63
N GLY A 109 -26.69 -37.31 -9.01
CA GLY A 109 -27.26 -37.37 -7.66
C GLY A 109 -28.72 -37.81 -7.65
N ALA A 110 -29.02 -39.01 -7.12
CA ALA A 110 -30.38 -39.49 -6.91
C ALA A 110 -30.64 -39.75 -5.42
N GLY A 111 -31.87 -39.48 -4.96
CA GLY A 111 -32.24 -39.66 -3.55
C GLY A 111 -31.41 -38.78 -2.63
N ASN A 112 -30.66 -39.41 -1.73
CA ASN A 112 -29.93 -38.81 -0.61
C ASN A 112 -28.52 -38.31 -0.95
N LYS A 113 -28.17 -38.16 -2.24
CA LYS A 113 -26.87 -37.65 -2.70
C LYS A 113 -27.00 -36.57 -3.76
N ARG A 114 -26.08 -35.61 -3.74
CA ARG A 114 -25.94 -34.52 -4.72
C ARG A 114 -24.47 -34.25 -4.99
N SER A 115 -24.16 -33.82 -6.21
CA SER A 115 -22.81 -33.43 -6.61
C SER A 115 -22.87 -32.09 -7.33
N PHE A 116 -21.91 -31.21 -7.04
CA PHE A 116 -21.79 -29.89 -7.62
C PHE A 116 -20.39 -29.70 -8.19
N SER A 117 -20.31 -29.00 -9.32
CA SER A 117 -19.08 -28.39 -9.79
C SER A 117 -19.04 -26.96 -9.26
N VAL A 118 -17.97 -26.62 -8.56
CA VAL A 118 -17.69 -25.28 -8.07
C VAL A 118 -16.51 -24.74 -8.85
N HIS A 119 -16.61 -23.51 -9.32
CA HIS A 119 -15.54 -22.88 -10.10
C HIS A 119 -15.40 -21.39 -9.77
N GLY A 120 -14.22 -20.82 -9.96
CA GLY A 120 -13.97 -19.38 -9.76
C GLY A 120 -12.63 -18.95 -10.34
N ASP A 121 -12.48 -17.66 -10.61
CA ASP A 121 -11.20 -17.09 -11.04
C ASP A 121 -10.34 -16.80 -9.81
N VAL A 122 -9.15 -17.41 -9.74
CA VAL A 122 -8.20 -17.20 -8.64
C VAL A 122 -7.56 -15.83 -8.80
N VAL A 123 -7.57 -15.06 -7.71
CA VAL A 123 -7.01 -13.71 -7.65
C VAL A 123 -5.78 -13.62 -6.74
N GLY A 124 -5.55 -14.64 -5.91
CA GLY A 124 -4.36 -14.75 -5.08
C GLY A 124 -4.46 -15.84 -4.02
N GLU A 125 -3.40 -15.94 -3.24
CA GLU A 125 -3.30 -16.80 -2.07
C GLU A 125 -3.14 -15.94 -0.82
N LEU A 126 -3.85 -16.32 0.25
CA LEU A 126 -3.63 -15.80 1.59
C LEU A 126 -2.77 -16.81 2.35
N HIS A 127 -1.51 -16.46 2.59
CA HIS A 127 -0.59 -17.29 3.33
C HIS A 127 -0.80 -17.19 4.84
N ASP A 128 -0.23 -18.16 5.57
CA ASP A 128 -0.10 -18.09 7.01
C ASP A 128 0.57 -16.77 7.45
N GLY A 129 0.11 -16.22 8.57
CA GLY A 129 0.53 -14.89 9.02
C GLY A 129 -0.10 -13.73 8.22
N GLY A 130 -1.05 -14.02 7.32
CA GLY A 130 -1.90 -13.01 6.68
C GLY A 130 -1.28 -12.31 5.48
N ALA A 131 -0.15 -12.79 4.94
CA ALA A 131 0.42 -12.19 3.73
C ALA A 131 -0.42 -12.59 2.51
N PHE A 132 -0.85 -11.61 1.72
CA PHE A 132 -1.53 -11.86 0.45
C PHE A 132 -0.54 -11.80 -0.71
N THR A 133 -0.58 -12.81 -1.58
CA THR A 133 0.20 -12.88 -2.82
C THR A 133 -0.76 -12.92 -4.00
N PRO A 134 -0.67 -11.97 -4.95
CA PRO A 134 -1.43 -12.05 -6.19
C PRO A 134 -1.04 -13.30 -6.99
N GLU A 135 -2.06 -14.03 -7.41
CA GLU A 135 -1.94 -15.21 -8.26
C GLU A 135 -3.08 -15.20 -9.28
N HIS A 136 -2.86 -15.87 -10.40
CA HIS A 136 -3.84 -15.92 -11.49
C HIS A 136 -4.06 -17.35 -11.92
N GLY A 137 -5.32 -17.73 -12.06
CA GLY A 137 -5.69 -19.08 -12.44
C GLY A 137 -7.18 -19.30 -12.36
N SER A 138 -7.56 -20.57 -12.43
CA SER A 138 -8.95 -20.99 -12.24
C SER A 138 -8.99 -22.04 -11.13
N TYR A 139 -9.96 -21.90 -10.25
CA TYR A 139 -10.35 -22.92 -9.29
C TYR A 139 -11.47 -23.75 -9.90
N GLU A 140 -11.33 -25.08 -9.86
CA GLU A 140 -12.39 -26.02 -10.22
C GLU A 140 -12.39 -27.18 -9.23
N ALA A 141 -13.55 -27.49 -8.65
CA ALA A 141 -13.70 -28.59 -7.72
C ALA A 141 -15.06 -29.29 -7.90
N THR A 142 -15.08 -30.60 -7.62
CA THR A 142 -16.31 -31.35 -7.45
C THR A 142 -16.58 -31.53 -5.96
N ILE A 143 -17.74 -31.06 -5.50
CA ILE A 143 -18.19 -31.17 -4.12
C ILE A 143 -19.35 -32.16 -4.05
N GLU A 144 -19.28 -33.11 -3.14
CA GLU A 144 -20.36 -34.09 -2.92
C GLU A 144 -21.07 -33.82 -1.59
N LEU A 145 -22.40 -33.92 -1.63
CA LEU A 145 -23.26 -33.78 -0.46
C LEU A 145 -24.11 -35.04 -0.29
N GLU A 146 -24.42 -35.37 0.96
CA GLU A 146 -25.34 -36.43 1.32
C GLU A 146 -26.34 -36.01 2.41
N LEU A 147 -27.46 -36.71 2.46
CA LEU A 147 -28.51 -36.48 3.45
C LEU A 147 -28.23 -37.30 4.72
N VAL A 148 -27.93 -36.63 5.82
CA VAL A 148 -27.69 -37.21 7.15
C VAL A 148 -28.80 -36.77 8.09
N ASP A 149 -29.54 -37.73 8.64
CA ASP A 149 -30.68 -37.47 9.54
C ASP A 149 -31.72 -36.46 9.01
N GLY A 150 -31.89 -36.41 7.69
CA GLY A 150 -32.82 -35.51 7.01
C GLY A 150 -32.25 -34.14 6.64
N GLU A 151 -30.98 -33.88 6.95
CA GLU A 151 -30.29 -32.63 6.66
C GLU A 151 -29.14 -32.85 5.67
N TRP A 152 -28.93 -31.91 4.75
CA TRP A 152 -27.81 -31.99 3.81
C TRP A 152 -26.49 -31.68 4.52
N ARG A 153 -25.44 -32.45 4.21
CA ARG A 153 -24.07 -32.23 4.68
C ARG A 153 -23.08 -32.52 3.55
N ILE A 154 -21.96 -31.80 3.54
CA ILE A 154 -20.87 -32.01 2.57
C ILE A 154 -20.09 -33.26 2.96
N SER A 155 -20.07 -34.25 2.07
CA SER A 155 -19.43 -35.55 2.27
C SER A 155 -18.05 -35.66 1.63
N SER A 156 -17.73 -34.82 0.65
CA SER A 156 -16.42 -34.79 -0.02
C SER A 156 -16.12 -33.41 -0.58
N LEU A 157 -14.93 -32.90 -0.31
CA LEU A 157 -14.40 -31.63 -0.77
C LEU A 157 -12.86 -31.68 -0.80
N PRO A 158 -12.19 -30.86 -1.63
CA PRO A 158 -10.74 -30.69 -1.56
C PRO A 158 -10.30 -30.13 -0.20
N SER A 159 -9.07 -30.48 0.21
CA SER A 159 -8.39 -29.78 1.30
C SER A 159 -8.03 -28.35 0.91
N GLY A 160 -7.77 -27.52 1.93
CA GLY A 160 -7.59 -26.08 1.79
C GLY A 160 -8.89 -25.31 1.95
N VAL A 161 -8.74 -23.99 1.96
CA VAL A 161 -9.81 -23.01 2.08
C VAL A 161 -9.92 -22.23 0.76
N VAL A 162 -11.14 -21.91 0.37
CA VAL A 162 -11.41 -21.03 -0.77
C VAL A 162 -12.29 -19.89 -0.28
N LEU A 163 -11.78 -18.67 -0.37
CA LEU A 163 -12.44 -17.44 0.06
C LEU A 163 -12.87 -16.65 -1.16
N GLU A 164 -14.13 -16.24 -1.21
CA GLU A 164 -14.50 -15.16 -2.12
C GLU A 164 -13.87 -13.85 -1.64
N ARG A 165 -13.46 -13.01 -2.60
CA ARG A 165 -12.87 -11.69 -2.33
C ARG A 165 -13.76 -10.82 -1.43
N SER A 166 -15.09 -10.93 -1.57
CA SER A 166 -16.05 -10.23 -0.71
C SER A 166 -15.98 -10.74 0.74
N GLU A 167 -15.98 -12.05 0.95
CA GLU A 167 -15.94 -12.66 2.28
C GLU A 167 -14.63 -12.31 3.01
N MET A 168 -13.50 -12.31 2.29
CA MET A 168 -12.22 -11.87 2.86
C MET A 168 -12.25 -10.41 3.30
N ARG A 169 -12.91 -9.52 2.55
CA ARG A 169 -13.07 -8.11 2.93
C ARG A 169 -14.01 -7.90 4.11
N ASP A 170 -14.96 -8.79 4.30
CA ASP A 170 -15.96 -8.71 5.37
C ASP A 170 -15.39 -9.27 6.69
N GLU A 171 -14.60 -10.35 6.64
CA GLU A 171 -14.07 -11.04 7.84
C GLU A 171 -12.64 -10.61 8.24
N TYR A 172 -11.82 -10.14 7.29
CA TYR A 172 -10.43 -9.74 7.55
C TYR A 172 -10.24 -8.24 7.33
N GLN A 173 -9.28 -7.66 8.05
CA GLN A 173 -8.86 -6.28 7.84
C GLN A 173 -7.35 -6.22 7.54
N PRO A 174 -6.92 -5.39 6.57
CA PRO A 174 -5.50 -5.19 6.30
C PRO A 174 -4.88 -4.29 7.37
N TYR A 175 -3.72 -4.71 7.89
CA TYR A 175 -2.88 -3.92 8.80
C TYR A 175 -1.44 -3.95 8.34
N ASP A 176 -0.71 -2.87 8.57
CA ASP A 176 0.72 -2.79 8.29
C ASP A 176 1.52 -3.17 9.54
N LEU A 177 2.38 -4.17 9.41
CA LEU A 177 3.47 -4.41 10.34
C LEU A 177 4.69 -3.62 9.88
N TYR A 178 5.52 -3.16 10.81
CA TYR A 178 6.71 -2.39 10.47
C TYR A 178 7.98 -3.11 10.89
N PHE A 179 8.89 -3.29 9.94
CA PHE A 179 10.20 -3.90 10.15
C PHE A 179 11.30 -2.94 9.75
N PHE A 180 12.41 -2.90 10.49
CA PHE A 180 13.55 -2.09 10.08
C PHE A 180 14.20 -2.61 8.81
N ASP A 181 14.71 -1.69 8.01
CA ASP A 181 15.71 -2.02 6.99
C ASP A 181 16.98 -2.57 7.65
N PRO A 182 17.85 -3.30 6.92
CA PRO A 182 19.05 -3.92 7.50
C PRO A 182 20.05 -2.94 8.11
N ALA A 183 19.92 -1.65 7.79
CA ALA A 183 20.74 -0.58 8.34
C ALA A 183 20.15 0.04 9.62
N GLY A 184 18.89 -0.29 9.96
CA GLY A 184 18.20 0.21 11.15
C GLY A 184 17.79 1.69 11.06
N ASN A 185 17.67 2.23 9.85
CA ASN A 185 17.41 3.64 9.60
C ASN A 185 15.93 3.94 9.33
N GLU A 186 15.19 2.98 8.79
CA GLU A 186 13.83 3.22 8.32
C GLU A 186 12.93 2.01 8.53
N LEU A 187 11.65 2.27 8.83
CA LEU A 187 10.60 1.26 8.92
C LEU A 187 9.99 0.96 7.54
N ILE A 188 9.97 -0.32 7.20
CA ILE A 188 9.39 -0.88 5.99
C ILE A 188 8.08 -1.57 6.36
N THR A 189 7.00 -1.17 5.68
CA THR A 189 5.67 -1.77 5.82
C THR A 189 5.63 -3.20 5.29
N ASP A 190 4.94 -4.09 6.01
CA ASP A 190 4.55 -5.45 5.62
C ASP A 190 3.04 -5.61 5.86
N ARG A 191 2.24 -5.51 4.79
CA ARG A 191 0.79 -5.51 4.88
C ARG A 191 0.25 -6.93 5.08
N ARG A 192 -0.56 -7.13 6.13
CA ARG A 192 -1.16 -8.42 6.52
C ARG A 192 -2.67 -8.32 6.65
N TRP A 193 -3.39 -9.30 6.13
CA TRP A 193 -4.82 -9.49 6.35
C TRP A 193 -5.04 -10.26 7.65
N VAL A 194 -5.65 -9.60 8.62
CA VAL A 194 -5.79 -10.12 10.00
C VAL A 194 -7.27 -10.34 10.31
N PHE A 195 -7.58 -11.57 10.71
CA PHE A 195 -8.83 -11.91 11.38
C PHE A 195 -8.65 -11.72 12.89
N ALA A 196 -9.08 -10.59 13.42
CA ALA A 196 -9.01 -10.32 14.86
C ALA A 196 -10.12 -9.36 15.31
N HIS A 197 -10.66 -9.62 16.49
CA HIS A 197 -11.59 -8.70 17.15
C HIS A 197 -10.79 -7.55 17.79
N ARG A 198 -11.47 -6.43 18.05
CA ARG A 198 -10.85 -5.22 18.61
C ARG A 198 -10.02 -5.47 19.88
N GLU A 199 -10.48 -6.35 20.76
CA GLU A 199 -9.82 -6.64 22.04
C GLU A 199 -8.57 -7.52 21.88
N SER A 200 -8.56 -8.42 20.88
CA SER A 200 -7.44 -9.34 20.63
C SER A 200 -6.45 -8.81 19.59
N LEU A 201 -6.82 -7.76 18.85
CA LEU A 201 -6.04 -7.18 17.76
C LEU A 201 -4.60 -6.81 18.17
N PRO A 202 -4.33 -6.13 19.30
CA PRO A 202 -2.96 -5.77 19.67
C PRO A 202 -2.05 -7.00 19.83
N SER A 203 -2.54 -8.02 20.53
CA SER A 203 -1.83 -9.29 20.72
C SER A 203 -1.63 -10.04 19.40
N ALA A 204 -2.59 -9.99 18.48
CA ALA A 204 -2.48 -10.62 17.17
C ALA A 204 -1.37 -9.94 16.34
N LEU A 205 -1.36 -8.61 16.28
CA LEU A 205 -0.36 -7.85 15.54
C LEU A 205 1.05 -8.03 16.11
N ILE A 206 1.21 -8.00 17.43
CA ILE A 206 2.50 -8.27 18.08
C ILE A 206 2.97 -9.70 17.79
N SER A 207 2.07 -10.69 17.86
CA SER A 207 2.40 -12.08 17.53
C SER A 207 2.92 -12.20 16.11
N LEU A 208 2.26 -11.57 15.14
CA LEU A 208 2.72 -11.55 13.75
C LEU A 208 4.08 -10.84 13.61
N LEU A 209 4.27 -9.71 14.28
CA LEU A 209 5.55 -8.98 14.28
C LEU A 209 6.69 -9.87 14.81
N THR A 210 6.46 -10.65 15.88
CA THR A 210 7.46 -11.58 16.43
C THR A 210 7.68 -12.84 15.58
N GLN A 211 6.75 -13.18 14.68
CA GLN A 211 6.96 -14.24 13.68
C GLN A 211 7.90 -13.78 12.55
N GLY A 212 7.98 -12.47 12.31
CA GLY A 212 8.86 -11.87 11.33
C GLY A 212 8.14 -11.37 10.07
N PRO A 213 8.90 -10.82 9.11
CA PRO A 213 8.37 -10.31 7.85
C PRO A 213 7.82 -11.43 6.96
N SER A 214 7.02 -11.07 5.96
CA SER A 214 6.51 -12.05 4.99
C SER A 214 7.66 -12.58 4.15
N ASP A 215 7.57 -13.83 3.69
CA ASP A 215 8.58 -14.47 2.84
C ASP A 215 8.94 -13.59 1.63
N ARG A 216 7.91 -12.93 1.07
CA ARG A 216 8.09 -12.00 -0.03
C ARG A 216 8.96 -10.80 0.39
N LEU A 217 8.68 -10.17 1.53
CA LEU A 217 9.41 -8.97 1.98
C LEU A 217 10.77 -9.26 2.59
N GLN A 218 10.98 -10.48 3.11
CA GLN A 218 12.18 -10.90 3.84
C GLN A 218 13.49 -10.38 3.22
N PRO A 219 13.74 -10.46 1.89
CA PRO A 219 15.01 -10.00 1.30
C PRO A 219 15.33 -8.50 1.48
N ALA A 220 14.32 -7.65 1.73
CA ALA A 220 14.51 -6.22 1.94
C ALA A 220 14.80 -5.83 3.39
N VAL A 221 14.50 -6.71 4.36
CA VAL A 221 14.61 -6.43 5.81
C VAL A 221 15.59 -7.35 6.52
N SER A 222 15.94 -8.51 5.93
CA SER A 222 16.96 -9.40 6.47
C SER A 222 18.37 -8.83 6.32
N GLY A 223 19.18 -9.04 7.34
CA GLY A 223 20.59 -8.65 7.37
C GLY A 223 21.20 -8.83 8.75
N PRO A 224 22.50 -8.54 8.90
CA PRO A 224 23.25 -8.80 10.14
C PRO A 224 22.74 -8.02 11.36
N ASN A 225 21.99 -6.93 11.15
CA ASN A 225 21.39 -6.11 12.20
C ASN A 225 19.86 -6.27 12.27
N ALA A 226 19.28 -7.22 11.54
CA ALA A 226 17.83 -7.41 11.55
C ALA A 226 17.39 -7.94 12.92
N LEU A 227 16.32 -7.35 13.47
CA LEU A 227 15.66 -7.80 14.69
C LEU A 227 14.87 -9.09 14.42
N ALA A 228 15.61 -10.19 14.33
CA ALA A 228 15.19 -11.59 14.25
C ALA A 228 13.96 -11.93 13.38
N SER A 229 14.22 -12.59 12.25
CA SER A 229 13.50 -13.81 11.90
C SER A 229 14.54 -14.93 11.82
N ALA A 230 14.51 -15.83 12.81
CA ALA A 230 15.19 -17.13 12.91
C ALA A 230 16.54 -17.34 12.17
N GLU A 231 17.63 -17.57 12.93
CA GLU A 231 18.47 -18.79 12.85
C GLU A 231 19.94 -18.58 13.26
N GLU A 232 20.51 -17.37 13.24
CA GLU A 232 21.97 -17.24 13.43
C GLU A 232 22.47 -17.16 14.89
N ASP A 233 21.69 -16.67 15.85
CA ASP A 233 22.18 -16.43 17.24
C ASP A 233 21.29 -16.99 18.38
N GLY A 234 20.27 -17.79 18.07
CA GLY A 234 19.55 -18.59 19.07
C GLY A 234 18.67 -17.83 20.09
N ALA A 235 18.56 -16.50 19.99
CA ALA A 235 17.62 -15.69 20.76
C ALA A 235 16.43 -15.27 19.88
N THR A 236 15.35 -16.06 19.90
CA THR A 236 14.09 -15.69 19.24
C THR A 236 13.29 -14.81 20.20
N ILE A 237 13.00 -13.57 19.79
CA ILE A 237 12.07 -12.71 20.52
C ILE A 237 10.69 -13.37 20.50
N ALA A 238 10.10 -13.60 21.67
CA ALA A 238 8.79 -14.23 21.78
C ALA A 238 7.84 -13.35 22.60
N TYR A 239 6.64 -13.13 22.09
CA TYR A 239 5.56 -12.47 22.82
C TYR A 239 4.86 -13.46 23.77
N THR A 240 4.74 -13.09 25.06
CA THR A 240 4.16 -13.96 26.10
C THR A 240 2.78 -13.51 26.57
N GLY A 241 2.30 -12.36 26.08
CA GLY A 241 0.95 -11.86 26.33
C GLY A 241 0.91 -10.46 26.93
N PHE A 242 -0.30 -10.01 27.23
CA PHE A 242 -0.53 -8.74 27.92
C PHE A 242 -0.81 -9.00 29.40
N ASN A 243 0.11 -8.60 30.28
CA ASN A 243 0.08 -8.87 31.71
C ASN A 243 0.30 -7.57 32.49
N ASP A 244 -0.48 -7.33 33.54
CA ASP A 244 -0.33 -6.17 34.44
C ASP A 244 -0.22 -4.80 33.75
N GLY A 245 -0.87 -4.64 32.60
CA GLY A 245 -0.87 -3.39 31.83
C GLY A 245 0.33 -3.23 30.88
N ALA A 246 1.10 -4.29 30.64
CA ALA A 246 2.24 -4.29 29.73
C ALA A 246 2.20 -5.48 28.75
N TYR A 247 2.75 -5.26 27.56
CA TYR A 247 3.05 -6.31 26.60
C TYR A 247 4.38 -6.96 26.99
N ASP A 248 4.34 -8.26 27.27
CA ASP A 248 5.46 -9.01 27.81
C ASP A 248 6.13 -9.87 26.75
N PHE A 249 7.46 -9.95 26.83
CA PHE A 249 8.31 -10.62 25.88
C PHE A 249 9.43 -11.40 26.56
N THR A 250 10.08 -12.27 25.80
CA THR A 250 11.34 -12.92 26.20
C THR A 250 12.33 -12.90 25.04
N GLY A 251 13.58 -13.31 25.26
CA GLY A 251 14.58 -13.44 24.20
C GLY A 251 15.45 -12.21 23.94
N PHE A 252 15.46 -11.22 24.85
CA PHE A 252 16.31 -10.02 24.72
C PHE A 252 17.69 -10.16 25.37
N GLY A 253 18.03 -11.32 25.91
CA GLY A 253 19.33 -11.57 26.53
C GLY A 253 20.48 -11.30 25.55
N GLY A 254 21.42 -10.42 25.93
CA GLY A 254 22.58 -10.06 25.10
C GLY A 254 22.34 -8.96 24.06
N MET A 255 21.10 -8.49 23.87
CA MET A 255 20.78 -7.35 23.00
C MET A 255 21.10 -6.02 23.70
N ASP A 256 21.72 -5.09 22.97
CA ASP A 256 21.98 -3.75 23.47
C ASP A 256 20.71 -2.88 23.52
N GLU A 257 20.82 -1.71 24.15
CA GLU A 257 19.70 -0.79 24.32
C GLU A 257 19.15 -0.26 22.98
N GLN A 258 20.02 -0.08 21.98
CA GLN A 258 19.61 0.39 20.66
C GLN A 258 18.72 -0.64 19.95
N THR A 259 19.13 -1.91 19.97
CA THR A 259 18.38 -3.05 19.43
C THR A 259 17.01 -3.17 20.09
N ARG A 260 16.97 -3.01 21.41
CA ARG A 260 15.72 -2.99 22.21
C ARG A 260 14.80 -1.82 21.84
N LYS A 261 15.34 -0.62 21.63
CA LYS A 261 14.59 0.56 21.19
C LYS A 261 14.04 0.42 19.77
N GLN A 262 14.82 -0.15 18.86
CA GLN A 262 14.34 -0.46 17.51
C GLN A 262 13.19 -1.47 17.56
N PHE A 263 13.27 -2.52 18.38
CA PHE A 263 12.14 -3.44 18.55
C PHE A 263 10.89 -2.72 19.08
N ALA A 264 11.05 -1.86 20.09
CA ALA A 264 9.96 -1.06 20.61
C ALA A 264 9.34 -0.14 19.55
N ALA A 265 10.15 0.51 18.72
CA ALA A 265 9.66 1.35 17.62
C ALA A 265 8.79 0.55 16.64
N GLN A 266 9.19 -0.68 16.27
CA GLN A 266 8.39 -1.56 15.40
C GLN A 266 7.02 -1.87 16.03
N VAL A 267 6.99 -2.22 17.33
CA VAL A 267 5.74 -2.50 18.07
C VAL A 267 4.85 -1.27 18.12
N VAL A 268 5.41 -0.12 18.53
CA VAL A 268 4.66 1.12 18.73
C VAL A 268 4.05 1.61 17.42
N TRP A 269 4.83 1.65 16.32
CA TRP A 269 4.30 2.07 15.01
C TRP A 269 3.26 1.09 14.47
N THR A 270 3.44 -0.21 14.66
CA THR A 270 2.46 -1.22 14.25
C THR A 270 1.12 -1.03 14.98
N LEU A 271 1.16 -0.89 16.32
CA LEU A 271 -0.06 -0.70 17.12
C LEU A 271 -0.73 0.64 16.84
N ALA A 272 0.05 1.72 16.74
CA ALA A 272 -0.47 3.06 16.51
C ALA A 272 -1.15 3.19 15.14
N SER A 273 -0.51 2.70 14.07
CA SER A 273 -1.09 2.69 12.72
C SER A 273 -2.34 1.81 12.62
N ALA A 274 -2.43 0.76 13.44
CA ALA A 274 -3.63 -0.08 13.56
C ALA A 274 -4.77 0.55 14.40
N GLY A 275 -4.59 1.78 14.89
CA GLY A 275 -5.59 2.50 15.70
C GLY A 275 -5.70 2.02 17.15
N VAL A 276 -4.74 1.21 17.63
CA VAL A 276 -4.66 0.80 19.04
C VAL A 276 -4.17 1.99 19.85
N THR A 277 -4.98 2.49 20.78
CA THR A 277 -4.63 3.69 21.56
C THR A 277 -3.52 3.40 22.57
N GLY A 278 -2.43 4.17 22.48
CA GLY A 278 -1.37 4.18 23.49
C GLY A 278 -1.74 4.97 24.76
N PRO A 279 -0.78 5.17 25.68
CA PRO A 279 0.61 4.80 25.55
C PRO A 279 0.86 3.31 25.86
N TYR A 280 1.99 2.76 25.39
CA TYR A 280 2.31 1.33 25.46
C TYR A 280 3.40 1.04 26.50
N ASN A 281 3.21 0.01 27.33
CA ASN A 281 4.26 -0.47 28.24
C ASN A 281 4.83 -1.77 27.66
N LEU A 282 6.15 -1.82 27.43
CA LEU A 282 6.83 -2.99 26.88
C LEU A 282 7.82 -3.52 27.91
N GLN A 283 7.71 -4.81 28.24
CA GLN A 283 8.57 -5.48 29.21
C GLN A 283 9.16 -6.76 28.65
N ALA A 284 10.33 -7.15 29.13
CA ALA A 284 10.92 -8.44 28.86
C ALA A 284 11.39 -9.09 30.16
N ASP A 285 11.07 -10.37 30.35
CA ASP A 285 11.43 -11.14 31.55
C ASP A 285 11.01 -10.45 32.87
N GLY A 286 9.89 -9.72 32.85
CA GLY A 286 9.34 -8.99 34.00
C GLY A 286 9.97 -7.63 34.31
N GLU A 287 10.91 -7.16 33.49
CA GLU A 287 11.52 -5.82 33.60
C GLU A 287 11.21 -4.96 32.36
N ALA A 288 11.22 -3.63 32.51
CA ALA A 288 11.04 -2.73 31.38
C ALA A 288 12.07 -3.02 30.28
N LEU A 289 11.67 -2.96 29.01
CA LEU A 289 12.52 -3.35 27.89
C LEU A 289 13.84 -2.54 27.84
N PHE A 290 13.78 -1.27 28.22
CA PHE A 290 14.87 -0.34 28.48
C PHE A 290 14.39 0.78 29.43
N ASP A 291 15.28 1.66 29.88
CA ASP A 291 14.92 2.79 30.75
C ASP A 291 13.99 3.78 30.01
N GLY A 292 12.78 3.99 30.54
CA GLY A 292 11.73 4.77 29.88
C GLY A 292 10.88 4.01 28.87
N ALA A 293 10.93 2.66 28.84
CA ALA A 293 10.02 1.83 28.06
C ALA A 293 8.59 1.73 28.66
N ASP A 294 8.27 2.57 29.65
CA ASP A 294 6.93 2.78 30.17
C ASP A 294 6.25 3.94 29.46
N LYS A 295 5.01 3.72 29.05
CA LYS A 295 4.16 4.71 28.37
C LYS A 295 4.72 5.27 27.05
N LEU A 296 5.26 4.38 26.22
CA LEU A 296 5.75 4.72 24.88
C LEU A 296 4.62 5.19 23.95
N THR A 297 4.96 6.10 23.06
CA THR A 297 4.12 6.68 22.02
C THR A 297 4.92 6.82 20.72
N VAL A 298 4.25 7.17 19.62
CA VAL A 298 4.94 7.44 18.35
C VAL A 298 5.92 8.63 18.44
N ASP A 299 5.72 9.56 19.38
CA ASP A 299 6.60 10.71 19.58
C ASP A 299 7.98 10.29 20.10
N ASP A 300 8.06 9.16 20.82
CA ASP A 300 9.32 8.60 21.32
C ASP A 300 10.17 7.99 20.19
N PHE A 301 9.58 7.82 19.00
CA PHE A 301 10.19 7.19 17.82
C PHE A 301 9.89 7.99 16.54
N ALA A 302 9.70 9.30 16.65
CA ALA A 302 9.31 10.17 15.54
C ALA A 302 10.35 10.17 14.41
N GLU A 303 11.62 9.96 14.72
CA GLU A 303 12.71 9.83 13.75
C GLU A 303 12.57 8.62 12.83
N PHE A 304 11.77 7.62 13.22
CA PHE A 304 11.49 6.42 12.44
C PHE A 304 10.09 6.42 11.82
N SER A 305 9.41 7.58 11.79
CA SER A 305 8.05 7.67 11.27
C SER A 305 7.94 7.04 9.88
N PRO A 306 7.13 5.97 9.73
CA PRO A 306 6.87 5.39 8.42
C PRO A 306 5.86 6.23 7.62
N LEU A 307 5.14 7.13 8.31
CA LEU A 307 4.13 8.00 7.74
C LEU A 307 4.78 9.24 7.13
N VAL A 308 4.34 9.62 5.94
CA VAL A 308 4.75 10.89 5.34
C VAL A 308 4.01 12.00 6.06
N ASP A 309 4.77 12.93 6.65
CA ASP A 309 4.18 14.08 7.33
C ASP A 309 3.24 14.83 6.38
N LEU A 310 1.98 14.96 6.81
CA LEU A 310 1.01 15.85 6.16
C LEU A 310 1.42 17.33 6.31
N VAL A 311 2.36 17.62 7.21
CA VAL A 311 2.84 18.96 7.55
C VAL A 311 4.13 19.24 6.78
N GLY A 312 3.97 19.38 5.46
CA GLY A 312 5.01 19.79 4.54
C GLY A 312 4.41 19.92 3.15
N ASP A 313 4.57 21.08 2.49
CA ASP A 313 4.19 21.22 1.09
C ASP A 313 5.15 20.38 0.26
N SER A 314 4.73 19.18 -0.15
CA SER A 314 5.45 18.45 -1.21
C SER A 314 5.57 19.38 -2.40
N THR A 315 6.79 19.68 -2.82
CA THR A 315 6.98 20.65 -3.90
C THR A 315 6.66 19.98 -5.24
N LEU A 316 5.65 20.51 -5.93
CA LEU A 316 5.34 20.13 -7.29
C LEU A 316 6.23 20.88 -8.27
N TYR A 317 6.84 20.14 -9.18
CA TYR A 317 7.47 20.63 -10.39
C TYR A 317 6.72 20.09 -11.60
N SER A 318 6.84 20.78 -12.72
CA SER A 318 6.28 20.37 -14.01
C SER A 318 7.35 20.41 -15.08
N LEU A 319 7.38 19.39 -15.93
CA LEU A 319 8.16 19.42 -17.17
C LEU A 319 7.22 19.66 -18.37
N THR A 320 7.46 20.76 -19.08
CA THR A 320 6.72 21.16 -20.29
C THR A 320 7.72 21.66 -21.33
N ASP A 321 7.60 21.20 -22.58
CA ASP A 321 8.41 21.64 -23.71
C ASP A 321 9.93 21.64 -23.44
N GLY A 322 10.44 20.66 -22.68
CA GLY A 322 11.86 20.56 -22.35
C GLY A 322 12.34 21.41 -21.17
N HIS A 323 11.42 22.09 -20.47
CA HIS A 323 11.71 22.99 -19.36
C HIS A 323 11.04 22.56 -18.05
N VAL A 324 11.82 22.42 -16.99
CA VAL A 324 11.31 22.17 -15.63
C VAL A 324 10.95 23.49 -14.94
N SER A 325 9.77 23.55 -14.35
CA SER A 325 9.27 24.68 -13.56
C SER A 325 8.78 24.23 -12.20
N ARG A 326 9.03 25.02 -11.15
CA ARG A 326 8.40 24.86 -9.83
C ARG A 326 6.99 25.43 -9.88
N VAL A 327 6.00 24.67 -9.42
CA VAL A 327 4.60 25.08 -9.35
C VAL A 327 4.25 25.47 -7.92
N SER A 328 3.89 26.73 -7.71
CA SER A 328 3.48 27.22 -6.39
C SER A 328 2.61 28.47 -6.52
N GLY A 329 1.68 28.66 -5.59
CA GLY A 329 0.81 29.85 -5.55
C GLY A 329 -0.02 30.07 -6.82
N GLY A 330 -0.31 29.00 -7.57
CA GLY A 330 -1.01 29.08 -8.86
C GLY A 330 -0.15 29.63 -10.02
N THR A 331 1.16 29.57 -9.89
CA THR A 331 2.12 29.97 -10.93
C THR A 331 3.15 28.87 -11.16
N ALA A 332 3.64 28.76 -12.39
CA ALA A 332 4.79 27.93 -12.75
C ALA A 332 5.99 28.84 -13.02
N SER A 333 7.07 28.66 -12.26
CA SER A 333 8.32 29.42 -12.41
C SER A 333 9.44 28.49 -12.79
N GLN A 334 10.07 28.73 -13.94
CA GLN A 334 11.18 27.92 -14.43
C GLN A 334 12.32 27.86 -13.40
N VAL A 335 12.88 26.67 -13.19
CA VAL A 335 14.02 26.48 -12.28
C VAL A 335 15.31 27.00 -12.91
N ASP A 336 16.31 27.31 -12.08
CA ASP A 336 17.63 27.67 -12.58
C ASP A 336 18.42 26.44 -13.06
N GLY A 337 19.40 26.69 -13.93
CA GLY A 337 20.32 25.67 -14.41
C GLY A 337 19.76 24.81 -15.56
N PRO A 338 20.41 23.66 -15.85
CA PRO A 338 20.15 22.86 -17.04
C PRO A 338 18.70 22.40 -17.17
N LEU A 339 18.05 22.01 -16.06
CA LEU A 339 16.68 21.51 -16.08
C LEU A 339 15.65 22.54 -16.53
N GLY A 340 15.82 23.80 -16.12
CA GLY A 340 14.92 24.85 -16.52
C GLY A 340 15.32 25.48 -17.84
N GLN A 341 16.61 25.75 -18.05
CA GLN A 341 17.08 26.63 -19.13
C GLN A 341 17.58 25.87 -20.38
N GLY A 342 17.77 24.55 -20.29
CA GLY A 342 18.31 23.74 -21.39
C GLY A 342 17.35 23.54 -22.57
N GLY A 343 16.04 23.42 -22.29
CA GLY A 343 15.00 23.26 -23.32
C GLY A 343 15.00 21.88 -24.01
N ASN A 344 15.66 20.89 -23.43
CA ASN A 344 15.81 19.55 -23.98
C ASN A 344 15.64 18.44 -22.92
N VAL A 345 15.05 18.76 -21.76
CA VAL A 345 14.76 17.76 -20.73
C VAL A 345 13.61 16.86 -21.20
N MET A 346 13.82 15.55 -21.18
CA MET A 346 12.80 14.57 -21.58
C MET A 346 12.04 14.02 -20.37
N THR A 347 12.74 13.81 -19.26
CA THR A 347 12.18 13.36 -17.99
C THR A 347 13.14 13.70 -16.87
N ALA A 348 12.62 13.84 -15.64
CA ALA A 348 13.43 14.12 -14.47
C ALA A 348 12.78 13.61 -13.18
N ASP A 349 13.58 13.54 -12.13
CA ASP A 349 13.13 13.33 -10.76
C ASP A 349 13.91 14.27 -9.84
N ILE A 350 13.29 14.64 -8.72
CA ILE A 350 13.84 15.61 -7.77
C ILE A 350 13.71 15.04 -6.36
N TYR A 351 14.77 15.19 -5.57
CA TYR A 351 14.80 14.82 -4.16
C TYR A 351 14.99 16.08 -3.30
N GLY A 352 14.04 16.33 -2.42
CA GLY A 352 13.93 17.53 -1.61
C GLY A 352 13.84 18.79 -2.48
N GLU A 353 14.63 19.80 -2.11
CA GLU A 353 14.79 21.04 -2.90
C GLU A 353 16.22 21.19 -3.45
N ASP A 354 16.98 20.09 -3.51
CA ASP A 354 18.42 20.14 -3.79
C ASP A 354 18.83 19.24 -4.96
N ALA A 355 18.70 17.92 -4.81
CA ALA A 355 19.21 16.98 -5.80
C ALA A 355 18.22 16.72 -6.94
N TRP A 356 18.74 16.59 -8.15
CA TRP A 356 17.96 16.25 -9.33
C TRP A 356 18.69 15.24 -10.22
N ALA A 357 17.90 14.46 -10.95
CA ALA A 357 18.37 13.56 -11.97
C ALA A 357 17.49 13.69 -13.21
N GLY A 358 18.06 13.73 -14.40
CA GLY A 358 17.32 14.03 -15.62
C GLY A 358 17.93 13.39 -16.86
N VAL A 359 17.07 13.15 -17.84
CA VAL A 359 17.44 12.70 -19.19
C VAL A 359 17.29 13.88 -20.13
N PHE A 360 18.33 14.13 -20.92
CA PHE A 360 18.41 15.25 -21.84
C PHE A 360 18.58 14.72 -23.26
N GLY A 361 17.72 15.16 -24.17
CA GLY A 361 17.84 14.84 -25.58
C GLY A 361 18.93 15.70 -26.22
N ASP A 362 20.00 15.08 -26.69
CA ASP A 362 21.09 15.78 -27.37
C ASP A 362 20.79 15.83 -28.89
N GLY A 363 20.10 16.88 -29.37
CA GLY A 363 20.05 17.19 -30.82
C GLY A 363 18.96 16.47 -31.65
N PRO A 364 19.08 16.46 -33.00
CA PRO A 364 18.05 15.92 -33.91
C PRO A 364 17.85 14.41 -33.74
N GLU A 365 16.66 13.91 -34.13
CA GLU A 365 16.28 12.50 -33.99
C GLU A 365 17.40 11.53 -34.42
N GLY A 366 17.83 10.67 -33.49
CA GLY A 366 18.78 9.58 -33.74
C GLY A 366 20.12 9.67 -33.00
N GLU A 367 20.42 10.78 -32.33
CA GLU A 367 21.55 10.88 -31.39
C GLU A 367 21.24 10.16 -30.06
N ASP A 368 22.26 9.97 -29.22
CA ASP A 368 22.07 9.37 -27.88
C ASP A 368 21.56 10.44 -26.92
N ASP A 369 20.53 10.12 -26.15
CA ASP A 369 20.13 10.88 -24.97
C ASP A 369 21.19 10.72 -23.88
N THR A 370 21.24 11.71 -22.98
CA THR A 370 22.21 11.75 -21.90
C THR A 370 21.51 11.77 -20.55
N PHE A 371 21.81 10.79 -19.70
CA PHE A 371 21.43 10.76 -18.29
C PHE A 371 22.42 11.56 -17.44
N ARG A 372 21.91 12.56 -16.71
CA ARG A 372 22.69 13.46 -15.86
C ARG A 372 22.14 13.51 -14.44
N VAL A 373 23.03 13.74 -13.49
CA VAL A 373 22.72 13.98 -12.08
C VAL A 373 23.31 15.31 -11.64
N GLY A 374 22.64 16.03 -10.74
CA GLY A 374 23.12 17.32 -10.30
C GLY A 374 22.41 17.85 -9.06
N ARG A 375 22.79 19.06 -8.66
CA ARG A 375 22.16 19.81 -7.55
C ARG A 375 21.70 21.18 -8.03
N PHE A 376 20.60 21.68 -7.48
CA PHE A 376 20.15 23.04 -7.73
C PHE A 376 21.18 24.05 -7.19
N GLY A 377 21.56 25.03 -8.02
CA GLY A 377 22.62 25.98 -7.70
C GLY A 377 24.04 25.39 -7.65
N GLY A 378 24.18 24.09 -7.93
CA GLY A 378 25.45 23.36 -7.97
C GLY A 378 25.87 22.97 -9.39
N GLY A 379 26.88 22.10 -9.46
CA GLY A 379 27.28 21.45 -10.71
C GLY A 379 26.41 20.23 -11.03
N ASP A 380 26.61 19.71 -12.23
CA ASP A 380 26.00 18.47 -12.70
C ASP A 380 27.02 17.62 -13.45
N GLU A 381 26.72 16.34 -13.59
CA GLU A 381 27.59 15.36 -14.23
C GLU A 381 26.80 14.50 -15.21
N GLU A 382 27.39 14.27 -16.38
CA GLU A 382 26.96 13.25 -17.34
C GLU A 382 27.37 11.87 -16.84
N VAL A 383 26.41 10.96 -16.73
CA VAL A 383 26.62 9.64 -16.15
C VAL A 383 26.63 8.55 -17.23
N VAL A 384 25.60 8.53 -18.09
CA VAL A 384 25.39 7.48 -19.11
C VAL A 384 24.76 8.08 -20.35
N LYS A 385 25.18 7.62 -21.53
CA LYS A 385 24.51 7.88 -22.82
C LYS A 385 23.79 6.64 -23.32
N GLY A 386 22.65 6.82 -23.98
CA GLY A 386 21.83 5.74 -24.53
C GLY A 386 20.71 6.27 -25.42
N LYS A 387 20.02 5.37 -26.12
CA LYS A 387 18.92 5.72 -27.03
C LYS A 387 17.59 5.93 -26.33
N THR A 388 17.37 5.22 -25.23
CA THR A 388 16.12 5.29 -24.48
C THR A 388 16.39 5.15 -23.00
N PHE A 389 15.67 5.96 -22.21
CA PHE A 389 15.71 5.91 -20.76
C PHE A 389 14.30 5.96 -20.17
N SER A 390 14.10 5.28 -19.04
CA SER A 390 12.92 5.53 -18.19
C SER A 390 13.10 6.81 -17.38
N ARG A 391 12.05 7.24 -16.66
CA ARG A 391 12.17 8.30 -15.66
C ARG A 391 13.09 7.85 -14.53
N PRO A 392 14.13 8.63 -14.15
CA PRO A 392 15.02 8.27 -13.04
C PRO A 392 14.26 8.26 -11.71
N THR A 393 14.74 7.52 -10.70
CA THR A 393 14.13 7.44 -9.36
C THR A 393 15.19 7.43 -8.27
N PHE A 394 15.00 8.21 -7.20
CA PHE A 394 15.96 8.32 -6.10
C PHE A 394 15.75 7.26 -5.01
N GLU A 395 16.85 6.74 -4.45
CA GLU A 395 16.91 6.14 -3.11
C GLU A 395 16.74 7.22 -2.02
N PRO A 396 16.37 6.85 -0.77
CA PRO A 396 16.35 7.74 0.37
C PRO A 396 17.62 8.59 0.51
N ASN A 397 17.46 9.82 0.98
CA ASN A 397 18.50 10.83 1.18
C ASN A 397 19.31 11.16 -0.09
N ALA A 398 18.74 10.90 -1.28
CA ALA A 398 19.43 10.97 -2.55
C ALA A 398 20.74 10.16 -2.59
N ALA A 399 20.79 9.03 -1.87
CA ALA A 399 22.00 8.21 -1.76
C ALA A 399 22.43 7.60 -3.12
N ALA A 400 21.46 7.31 -3.98
CA ALA A 400 21.66 6.85 -5.35
C ALA A 400 20.44 7.18 -6.23
N VAL A 401 20.63 7.05 -7.54
CA VAL A 401 19.58 7.19 -8.56
C VAL A 401 19.53 5.93 -9.40
N TRP A 402 18.32 5.44 -9.66
CA TRP A 402 18.07 4.31 -10.54
C TRP A 402 17.41 4.77 -11.83
N ILE A 403 17.76 4.14 -12.95
CA ILE A 403 17.16 4.39 -14.26
C ILE A 403 17.21 3.13 -15.11
N VAL A 404 16.25 2.95 -16.02
CA VAL A 404 16.33 1.89 -17.04
C VAL A 404 16.91 2.49 -18.30
N ALA A 405 17.97 1.88 -18.84
CA ALA A 405 18.51 2.20 -20.16
C ALA A 405 18.18 1.09 -21.16
N GLU A 406 17.89 1.47 -22.41
CA GLU A 406 17.59 0.52 -23.51
C GLU A 406 16.46 -0.47 -23.20
N GLY A 407 15.51 -0.04 -22.36
CA GLY A 407 14.36 -0.84 -21.92
C GLY A 407 14.69 -2.06 -21.06
N LYS A 408 15.95 -2.38 -20.78
CA LYS A 408 16.31 -3.63 -20.07
C LYS A 408 17.34 -3.45 -18.98
N ASN A 409 18.26 -2.52 -19.13
CA ASN A 409 19.39 -2.39 -18.23
C ASN A 409 19.01 -1.47 -17.07
N VAL A 410 18.74 -2.03 -15.90
CA VAL A 410 18.49 -1.24 -14.69
C VAL A 410 19.84 -0.77 -14.15
N LEU A 411 20.10 0.53 -14.19
CA LEU A 411 21.35 1.13 -13.73
C LEU A 411 21.12 1.84 -12.41
N ARG A 412 22.06 1.68 -11.48
CA ARG A 412 22.12 2.40 -10.21
C ARG A 412 23.38 3.26 -10.19
N THR A 413 23.22 4.55 -9.96
CA THR A 413 24.30 5.53 -9.89
C THR A 413 24.37 6.17 -8.51
N TRP A 414 25.55 6.18 -7.89
CA TRP A 414 25.78 6.81 -6.59
C TRP A 414 27.11 7.56 -6.58
N GLN A 415 27.25 8.53 -5.68
CA GLN A 415 28.51 9.22 -5.47
C GLN A 415 29.38 8.42 -4.48
N SER A 416 30.59 8.05 -4.90
CA SER A 416 31.55 7.37 -4.04
C SER A 416 31.99 8.28 -2.90
N THR A 417 31.83 7.85 -1.65
CA THR A 417 32.32 8.60 -0.48
C THR A 417 33.84 8.65 -0.40
N ALA A 418 34.54 7.72 -1.07
CA ALA A 418 35.99 7.65 -1.07
C ALA A 418 36.63 8.61 -2.10
N THR A 419 36.01 8.77 -3.28
CA THR A 419 36.58 9.56 -4.39
C THR A 419 35.80 10.83 -4.70
N GLY A 420 34.51 10.91 -4.31
CA GLY A 420 33.61 11.98 -4.70
C GLY A 420 33.08 11.87 -6.14
N GLU A 421 33.49 10.86 -6.89
CA GLU A 421 33.07 10.61 -8.27
C GLU A 421 31.78 9.78 -8.31
N TYR A 422 30.96 9.95 -9.35
CA TYR A 422 29.81 9.08 -9.57
C TYR A 422 30.26 7.72 -10.11
N THR A 423 29.66 6.67 -9.56
CA THR A 423 29.85 5.29 -10.00
C THR A 423 28.49 4.74 -10.40
N THR A 424 28.47 3.95 -11.48
CA THR A 424 27.25 3.28 -11.98
C THR A 424 27.46 1.78 -12.04
N SER A 425 26.49 1.02 -11.56
CA SER A 425 26.43 -0.44 -11.69
C SER A 425 25.07 -0.87 -12.25
N GLU A 426 25.07 -2.02 -12.91
CA GLU A 426 23.82 -2.67 -13.33
C GLU A 426 23.21 -3.44 -12.16
N ILE A 427 21.88 -3.42 -12.06
CA ILE A 427 21.08 -4.13 -11.06
C ILE A 427 20.49 -5.38 -11.72
N THR A 428 20.75 -6.53 -11.12
CA THR A 428 20.11 -7.78 -11.53
C THR A 428 18.63 -7.74 -11.17
N VAL A 429 17.77 -8.06 -12.15
CA VAL A 429 16.33 -8.20 -11.99
C VAL A 429 15.95 -9.67 -12.20
N ASP A 430 15.45 -10.31 -11.16
CA ASP A 430 14.92 -11.68 -11.21
C ASP A 430 13.44 -11.64 -11.60
N LEU A 431 13.19 -11.78 -12.90
CA LEU A 431 11.83 -11.78 -13.47
C LEU A 431 11.21 -13.18 -13.41
N PRO A 432 9.88 -13.29 -13.24
CA PRO A 432 9.19 -14.58 -13.31
C PRO A 432 9.40 -15.28 -14.66
N GLU A 433 9.30 -16.62 -14.66
CA GLU A 433 9.43 -17.39 -15.89
C GLU A 433 8.40 -16.94 -16.94
N GLY A 434 8.87 -16.76 -18.18
CA GLY A 434 8.03 -16.31 -19.30
C GLY A 434 7.78 -14.80 -19.37
N VAL A 435 8.25 -14.02 -18.38
CA VAL A 435 8.20 -12.56 -18.44
C VAL A 435 9.40 -12.04 -19.22
N GLU A 436 9.12 -11.49 -20.40
CA GLU A 436 10.08 -10.76 -21.24
C GLU A 436 9.46 -9.42 -21.63
N GLY A 437 10.28 -8.44 -22.01
CA GLY A 437 9.78 -7.17 -22.51
C GLY A 437 10.69 -5.99 -22.17
N ASN A 438 10.21 -4.78 -22.47
CA ASN A 438 10.89 -3.55 -22.12
C ASN A 438 10.29 -2.94 -20.85
N ILE A 439 11.14 -2.68 -19.87
CA ILE A 439 10.81 -1.93 -18.66
C ILE A 439 10.70 -0.44 -19.02
N SER A 440 9.47 0.02 -19.23
CA SER A 440 9.15 1.41 -19.60
C SER A 440 9.10 2.36 -18.39
N VAL A 441 8.75 1.83 -17.22
CA VAL A 441 8.69 2.55 -15.95
C VAL A 441 9.42 1.76 -14.89
N LEU A 442 10.22 2.45 -14.08
CA LEU A 442 10.83 1.90 -12.86
C LEU A 442 10.78 2.98 -11.77
N ARG A 443 10.10 2.70 -10.65
CA ARG A 443 9.95 3.65 -9.53
C ARG A 443 10.22 2.95 -8.20
N LEU A 444 11.16 3.46 -7.43
CA LEU A 444 11.41 2.96 -6.07
C LEU A 444 10.31 3.48 -5.13
N SER A 445 9.86 2.65 -4.21
CA SER A 445 9.08 3.08 -3.05
C SER A 445 9.89 4.04 -2.17
N ARG A 446 9.23 4.75 -1.24
CA ARG A 446 9.89 5.70 -0.32
C ARG A 446 11.09 5.09 0.37
N SER A 447 10.92 3.92 0.99
CA SER A 447 12.01 3.19 1.68
C SER A 447 12.99 2.48 0.75
N SER A 448 12.70 2.49 -0.56
CA SER A 448 13.41 1.69 -1.58
C SER A 448 13.48 0.20 -1.26
N ALA A 449 12.58 -0.31 -0.41
CA ALA A 449 12.41 -1.74 -0.17
C ALA A 449 11.64 -2.44 -1.30
N ARG A 450 10.82 -1.67 -2.02
CA ARG A 450 10.02 -2.12 -3.17
C ARG A 450 10.34 -1.31 -4.41
N VAL A 451 10.22 -1.95 -5.55
CA VAL A 451 10.27 -1.33 -6.88
C VAL A 451 8.98 -1.61 -7.63
N LEU A 452 8.46 -0.61 -8.30
CA LEU A 452 7.38 -0.69 -9.27
C LEU A 452 8.00 -0.73 -10.67
N MET A 453 7.51 -1.61 -11.54
CA MET A 453 7.90 -1.69 -12.94
C MET A 453 6.68 -1.77 -13.86
N ILE A 454 6.78 -1.21 -15.06
CA ILE A 454 5.84 -1.51 -16.17
C ILE A 454 6.63 -2.15 -17.30
N ILE A 455 6.31 -3.42 -17.60
CA ILE A 455 6.98 -4.23 -18.60
C ILE A 455 5.97 -4.52 -19.71
N ASP A 456 6.21 -3.98 -20.91
CA ASP A 456 5.29 -4.09 -22.06
C ASP A 456 3.80 -3.84 -21.73
N GLY A 457 3.56 -2.87 -20.82
CA GLY A 457 2.22 -2.45 -20.40
C GLY A 457 1.62 -3.22 -19.22
N HIS A 458 2.31 -4.24 -18.70
CA HIS A 458 1.92 -4.99 -17.50
C HIS A 458 2.57 -4.41 -16.25
N LEU A 459 1.83 -4.37 -15.15
CA LEU A 459 2.26 -3.78 -13.88
C LEU A 459 2.92 -4.84 -13.00
N TYR A 460 4.17 -4.60 -12.60
CA TYR A 460 4.92 -5.49 -11.71
C TYR A 460 5.38 -4.75 -10.47
N THR A 461 5.48 -5.47 -9.36
CA THR A 461 6.19 -5.00 -8.17
C THR A 461 7.21 -6.05 -7.72
N GLY A 462 8.41 -5.59 -7.37
CA GLY A 462 9.50 -6.41 -6.86
C GLY A 462 10.05 -5.89 -5.55
N ILE A 463 10.89 -6.69 -4.92
CA ILE A 463 11.54 -6.42 -3.64
C ILE A 463 13.01 -6.13 -3.89
N VAL A 464 13.49 -5.03 -3.33
CA VAL A 464 14.89 -4.64 -3.45
C VAL A 464 15.69 -5.32 -2.35
N GLN A 465 16.45 -6.34 -2.74
CA GLN A 465 17.36 -7.02 -1.84
C GLN A 465 18.66 -6.23 -1.71
N ARG A 466 19.17 -6.14 -0.48
CA ARG A 466 20.43 -5.43 -0.17
C ARG A 466 21.54 -6.44 0.17
N GLY A 467 22.60 -6.46 -0.65
CA GLY A 467 23.78 -7.28 -0.41
C GLY A 467 24.71 -6.71 0.66
N GLN A 468 25.64 -7.54 1.17
CA GLN A 468 26.58 -7.17 2.25
C GLN A 468 27.54 -6.02 1.88
N THR A 469 27.78 -5.79 0.60
CA THR A 469 28.74 -4.81 0.05
C THR A 469 28.09 -3.57 -0.56
N GLY A 470 26.79 -3.34 -0.30
CA GLY A 470 26.04 -2.23 -0.91
C GLY A 470 25.43 -2.57 -2.27
N ASP A 471 25.62 -3.79 -2.75
CA ASP A 471 24.97 -4.31 -3.95
C ASP A 471 23.44 -4.32 -3.79
N ARG A 472 22.74 -4.26 -4.91
CA ARG A 472 21.28 -4.30 -4.98
C ARG A 472 20.85 -5.29 -6.06
N SER A 473 19.76 -6.00 -5.79
CA SER A 473 19.05 -6.81 -6.78
C SER A 473 17.56 -6.63 -6.59
N ILE A 474 16.78 -6.90 -7.64
CA ILE A 474 15.33 -6.95 -7.59
C ILE A 474 14.93 -8.42 -7.62
N VAL A 475 14.19 -8.86 -6.61
CA VAL A 475 13.73 -10.25 -6.42
C VAL A 475 12.24 -10.28 -6.11
N ASN A 476 11.64 -11.47 -6.07
CA ASN A 476 10.23 -11.67 -5.69
C ASN A 476 9.26 -10.77 -6.49
N VAL A 477 9.53 -10.66 -7.80
CA VAL A 477 8.75 -9.87 -8.74
C VAL A 477 7.40 -10.56 -8.99
N MET A 478 6.32 -9.81 -8.87
CA MET A 478 4.94 -10.31 -9.08
C MET A 478 4.16 -9.35 -9.96
N GLU A 479 3.32 -9.91 -10.85
CA GLU A 479 2.38 -9.14 -11.64
C GLU A 479 1.20 -8.72 -10.79
N TYR A 480 0.81 -7.45 -10.89
CA TYR A 480 -0.36 -6.88 -10.23
C TYR A 480 -1.40 -6.52 -11.29
N ALA A 481 -2.68 -6.62 -10.92
CA ALA A 481 -3.78 -6.14 -11.75
C ALA A 481 -3.79 -6.69 -13.19
N SER A 482 -3.47 -7.97 -13.36
CA SER A 482 -3.34 -8.63 -14.67
C SER A 482 -4.65 -8.62 -15.48
N GLU A 483 -5.81 -8.43 -14.82
CA GLU A 483 -7.11 -8.27 -15.46
C GLU A 483 -7.18 -7.10 -16.45
N LEU A 484 -6.23 -6.17 -16.37
CA LEU A 484 -6.12 -5.01 -17.26
C LEU A 484 -5.28 -5.26 -18.52
N GLY A 485 -4.72 -6.46 -18.68
CA GLY A 485 -4.23 -7.00 -19.95
C GLY A 485 -3.22 -6.11 -20.68
N GLY A 486 -2.23 -5.58 -19.96
CA GLY A 486 -1.14 -4.81 -20.58
C GLY A 486 -1.49 -3.35 -20.92
N SER A 487 -2.49 -2.76 -20.28
CA SER A 487 -2.96 -1.39 -20.59
C SER A 487 -2.26 -0.28 -19.80
N PHE A 488 -1.36 -0.59 -18.86
CA PHE A 488 -0.67 0.39 -18.03
C PHE A 488 0.36 1.20 -18.83
N ILE A 489 0.40 2.51 -18.59
CA ILE A 489 1.36 3.43 -19.23
C ILE A 489 2.32 4.02 -18.20
N THR A 490 1.81 4.32 -17.01
CA THR A 490 2.55 5.00 -15.97
C THR A 490 2.03 4.59 -14.60
N ALA A 491 2.88 4.63 -13.58
CA ALA A 491 2.46 4.44 -12.21
C ALA A 491 3.45 5.13 -11.25
N GLU A 492 2.98 5.48 -10.05
CA GLU A 492 3.78 6.07 -8.97
C GLU A 492 3.27 5.57 -7.61
N TRP A 493 4.17 5.45 -6.64
CA TRP A 493 3.83 5.08 -5.26
C TRP A 493 3.05 6.19 -4.57
N GLN A 494 1.96 5.84 -3.90
CA GLN A 494 1.28 6.72 -2.96
C GLN A 494 1.93 6.64 -1.57
N PRO A 495 1.72 7.65 -0.72
CA PRO A 495 2.25 7.70 0.65
C PRO A 495 1.88 6.49 1.52
N ASP A 496 0.71 5.90 1.28
CA ASP A 496 0.20 4.70 1.97
C ASP A 496 0.77 3.38 1.41
N GLY A 497 1.73 3.45 0.49
CA GLY A 497 2.31 2.27 -0.16
C GLY A 497 1.47 1.67 -1.29
N SER A 498 0.25 2.18 -1.54
CA SER A 498 -0.52 1.80 -2.74
C SER A 498 0.08 2.45 -4.01
N LEU A 499 -0.42 2.09 -5.18
CA LEU A 499 0.00 2.66 -6.45
C LEU A 499 -1.11 3.52 -7.05
N LEU A 500 -0.75 4.68 -7.60
CA LEU A 500 -1.58 5.41 -8.56
C LEU A 500 -1.10 5.02 -9.96
N ALA A 501 -1.98 4.49 -10.80
CA ALA A 501 -1.63 4.00 -12.12
C ALA A 501 -2.49 4.66 -13.22
N GLY A 502 -1.85 5.07 -14.30
CA GLY A 502 -2.48 5.60 -15.51
C GLY A 502 -2.48 4.58 -16.64
N THR A 503 -3.59 4.46 -17.36
CA THR A 503 -3.77 3.46 -18.42
C THR A 503 -4.15 4.09 -19.77
N SER A 504 -4.10 3.25 -20.80
CA SER A 504 -4.68 3.53 -22.13
C SER A 504 -6.20 3.32 -22.18
N SER A 505 -6.81 2.72 -21.15
CA SER A 505 -8.22 2.35 -21.12
C SER A 505 -9.11 3.54 -20.80
N ALA A 506 -10.06 3.86 -21.69
CA ALA A 506 -11.07 4.88 -21.41
C ALA A 506 -12.06 4.47 -20.30
N ALA A 507 -12.22 3.17 -20.03
CA ALA A 507 -13.10 2.67 -18.98
C ALA A 507 -12.45 2.78 -17.58
N ALA A 508 -11.12 2.69 -17.51
CA ALA A 508 -10.35 2.74 -16.27
C ALA A 508 -9.06 3.57 -16.47
N PRO A 509 -9.17 4.88 -16.79
CA PRO A 509 -8.02 5.69 -17.16
C PRO A 509 -7.03 5.89 -16.01
N VAL A 510 -7.54 5.90 -14.77
CA VAL A 510 -6.75 6.01 -13.55
C VAL A 510 -7.26 5.00 -12.53
N LEU A 511 -6.32 4.29 -11.92
CA LEU A 511 -6.58 3.27 -10.92
C LEU A 511 -5.73 3.51 -9.69
N ARG A 512 -6.28 3.15 -8.53
CA ARG A 512 -5.50 2.82 -7.35
C ARG A 512 -5.33 1.31 -7.30
N VAL A 513 -4.10 0.84 -7.12
CA VAL A 513 -3.77 -0.59 -6.90
C VAL A 513 -3.25 -0.73 -5.48
N GLU A 514 -3.82 -1.63 -4.68
CA GLU A 514 -3.37 -1.86 -3.30
C GLU A 514 -1.90 -2.33 -3.26
N GLN A 515 -1.22 -2.06 -2.14
CA GLN A 515 0.20 -2.37 -1.97
C GLN A 515 0.54 -3.86 -2.16
N ASP A 516 -0.37 -4.73 -1.73
CA ASP A 516 -0.27 -6.20 -1.86
C ASP A 516 -0.85 -6.71 -3.18
N GLY A 517 -1.38 -5.83 -4.04
CA GLY A 517 -2.05 -6.21 -5.28
C GLY A 517 -3.42 -6.83 -5.07
N PHE A 518 -3.96 -6.84 -3.85
CA PHE A 518 -5.25 -7.47 -3.56
C PHE A 518 -6.36 -6.90 -4.41
N SER A 519 -6.51 -5.57 -4.49
CA SER A 519 -7.60 -4.97 -5.25
C SER A 519 -7.17 -3.77 -6.08
N THR A 520 -7.96 -3.53 -7.12
CA THR A 520 -7.89 -2.33 -7.95
C THR A 520 -9.16 -1.52 -7.79
N THR A 521 -9.02 -0.20 -7.66
CA THR A 521 -10.16 0.73 -7.59
C THR A 521 -10.00 1.77 -8.68
N THR A 522 -10.95 1.84 -9.61
CA THR A 522 -10.98 2.91 -10.61
C THR A 522 -11.27 4.23 -9.92
N LEU A 523 -10.38 5.21 -10.06
CA LEU A 523 -10.61 6.57 -9.56
C LEU A 523 -11.51 7.32 -10.56
N SER A 524 -12.33 8.25 -10.06
CA SER A 524 -13.39 8.92 -10.83
C SER A 524 -12.93 9.34 -12.22
N ALA A 525 -13.46 8.68 -13.25
CA ALA A 525 -13.13 8.89 -14.65
C ALA A 525 -13.90 10.07 -15.28
N GLY A 526 -14.81 10.71 -14.53
CA GLY A 526 -15.86 11.58 -15.08
C GLY A 526 -15.37 12.76 -15.93
N ASN A 527 -14.10 13.15 -15.80
CA ASN A 527 -13.48 14.18 -16.62
C ASN A 527 -12.01 13.90 -16.99
N ILE A 528 -11.58 12.63 -16.98
CA ILE A 528 -10.25 12.24 -17.46
C ILE A 528 -10.37 11.66 -18.87
N SER A 529 -9.52 12.11 -19.78
CA SER A 529 -9.40 11.54 -21.11
C SER A 529 -8.16 10.64 -21.22
N ALA A 530 -8.38 9.32 -21.36
CA ALA A 530 -7.30 8.41 -21.69
C ALA A 530 -6.61 8.81 -23.02
N PRO A 531 -5.31 8.51 -23.20
CA PRO A 531 -4.42 7.84 -22.26
C PRO A 531 -3.95 8.78 -21.13
N VAL A 532 -3.78 8.21 -19.94
CA VAL A 532 -3.06 8.88 -18.83
C VAL A 532 -1.60 8.48 -18.91
N VAL A 533 -0.75 9.45 -19.27
CA VAL A 533 0.66 9.20 -19.64
C VAL A 533 1.66 9.52 -18.53
N ALA A 534 1.23 10.26 -17.52
CA ALA A 534 2.05 10.52 -16.35
C ALA A 534 1.18 10.66 -15.11
N VAL A 535 1.75 10.27 -13.97
CA VAL A 535 1.14 10.42 -12.65
C VAL A 535 2.17 10.96 -11.66
N GLY A 536 1.69 11.59 -10.60
CA GLY A 536 2.49 12.05 -9.48
C GLY A 536 1.65 12.05 -8.20
N THR A 537 2.28 11.83 -7.06
CA THR A 537 1.60 11.65 -5.79
C THR A 537 2.28 12.48 -4.71
N SER A 538 1.48 12.96 -3.78
CA SER A 538 1.92 13.65 -2.56
C SER A 538 1.02 13.23 -1.39
N PRO A 539 1.35 13.58 -0.14
CA PRO A 539 0.51 13.29 1.03
C PRO A 539 -0.95 13.76 0.93
N ASN A 540 -1.22 14.81 0.15
CA ASN A 540 -2.53 15.45 0.10
C ASN A 540 -3.13 15.58 -1.31
N MET A 541 -2.34 15.40 -2.37
CA MET A 541 -2.75 15.58 -3.76
C MET A 541 -2.25 14.45 -4.67
N LEU A 542 -3.12 14.03 -5.58
CA LEU A 542 -2.81 13.18 -6.72
C LEU A 542 -2.74 14.04 -7.98
N TYR A 543 -1.83 13.71 -8.90
CA TYR A 543 -1.62 14.40 -10.16
C TYR A 543 -1.66 13.39 -11.31
N VAL A 544 -2.31 13.77 -12.41
CA VAL A 544 -2.40 12.92 -13.62
C VAL A 544 -2.31 13.79 -14.86
N THR A 545 -1.60 13.30 -15.87
CA THR A 545 -1.51 13.96 -17.18
C THR A 545 -2.28 13.13 -18.19
N ASP A 546 -3.45 13.62 -18.55
CA ASP A 546 -4.34 12.96 -19.49
C ASP A 546 -4.01 13.39 -20.94
N ALA A 547 -4.90 13.11 -21.89
CA ALA A 547 -4.72 13.52 -23.29
C ALA A 547 -4.68 15.05 -23.49
N ASN A 548 -5.18 15.85 -22.54
CA ASN A 548 -5.42 17.29 -22.68
C ASN A 548 -4.51 18.13 -21.78
N ALA A 549 -4.41 17.80 -20.49
CA ALA A 549 -3.79 18.66 -19.50
C ALA A 549 -3.23 17.89 -18.29
N LEU A 550 -2.44 18.60 -17.48
CA LEU A 550 -2.11 18.16 -16.12
C LEU A 550 -3.27 18.51 -15.16
N LEU A 551 -3.78 17.47 -14.51
CA LEU A 551 -4.88 17.54 -13.55
C LEU A 551 -4.41 17.17 -12.14
N GLN A 552 -5.14 17.63 -11.14
CA GLN A 552 -4.93 17.33 -9.72
C GLN A 552 -6.23 16.98 -9.02
N MET A 553 -6.14 16.15 -7.98
CA MET A 553 -7.24 15.72 -7.14
C MET A 553 -6.76 15.60 -5.68
N PRO A 554 -7.43 16.23 -4.69
CA PRO A 554 -7.12 16.01 -3.28
C PRO A 554 -7.38 14.56 -2.87
N ILE A 555 -6.53 14.01 -2.00
CA ILE A 555 -6.69 12.65 -1.45
C ILE A 555 -7.85 12.59 -0.44
N SER A 556 -8.08 13.68 0.30
CA SER A 556 -9.14 13.77 1.32
C SER A 556 -9.98 15.04 1.18
N GLY A 557 -11.19 15.04 1.77
CA GLY A 557 -11.99 16.26 1.98
C GLY A 557 -13.00 16.64 0.89
N ALA A 558 -13.32 15.75 -0.06
CA ALA A 558 -14.43 15.97 -0.99
C ALA A 558 -15.36 14.75 -1.04
N ASP A 559 -16.66 14.98 -0.80
CA ASP A 559 -17.71 13.96 -0.92
C ASP A 559 -17.86 13.40 -2.36
N ASN A 560 -17.18 14.04 -3.33
CA ASN A 560 -17.11 13.61 -4.72
C ASN A 560 -15.90 14.26 -5.41
N PRO A 561 -14.67 13.71 -5.29
CA PRO A 561 -13.47 14.35 -5.80
C PRO A 561 -13.48 14.34 -7.34
N LEU A 562 -13.48 15.54 -7.93
CA LEU A 562 -13.34 15.74 -9.37
C LEU A 562 -11.92 16.22 -9.66
N TRP A 563 -11.32 15.72 -10.73
CA TRP A 563 -10.04 16.19 -11.23
C TRP A 563 -10.14 17.63 -11.71
N ARG A 564 -9.15 18.46 -11.43
CA ARG A 564 -9.10 19.86 -11.88
C ARG A 564 -7.75 20.16 -12.47
N GLU A 565 -7.69 21.03 -13.46
CA GLU A 565 -6.40 21.50 -13.97
C GLU A 565 -5.57 22.14 -12.85
N VAL A 566 -4.25 21.90 -12.89
CA VAL A 566 -3.31 22.45 -11.92
C VAL A 566 -3.23 23.97 -12.09
N PRO A 567 -3.52 24.78 -11.05
CA PRO A 567 -3.35 26.22 -11.12
C PRO A 567 -1.92 26.61 -11.52
N GLY A 568 -1.79 27.48 -12.53
CA GLY A 568 -0.50 27.86 -13.12
C GLY A 568 -0.12 27.07 -14.38
N LEU A 569 -0.83 25.97 -14.66
CA LEU A 569 -0.65 25.10 -15.83
C LEU A 569 -1.99 24.82 -16.54
N LEU A 570 -2.91 25.79 -16.51
CA LEU A 570 -4.23 25.64 -17.12
C LEU A 570 -4.12 25.40 -18.62
N GLY A 571 -4.84 24.40 -19.13
CA GLY A 571 -4.79 23.94 -20.51
C GLY A 571 -3.43 23.42 -20.97
N THR A 572 -2.51 23.15 -20.02
CA THR A 572 -1.14 22.73 -20.33
C THR A 572 -0.95 21.27 -19.96
N ARG A 573 -0.48 20.47 -20.92
CA ARG A 573 -0.05 19.10 -20.70
C ARG A 573 1.39 19.11 -20.21
N ALA A 574 1.65 18.51 -19.06
CA ALA A 574 2.96 18.54 -18.41
C ALA A 574 3.22 17.23 -17.67
N LEU A 575 4.49 16.81 -17.54
CA LEU A 575 4.87 15.71 -16.65
C LEU A 575 4.96 16.23 -15.21
N PRO A 576 4.16 15.71 -14.24
CA PRO A 576 4.27 16.08 -12.84
C PRO A 576 5.49 15.42 -12.20
N ILE A 577 6.29 16.23 -11.53
CA ILE A 577 7.44 15.79 -10.74
C ILE A 577 7.19 16.27 -9.31
N VAL A 578 6.70 15.39 -8.45
CA VAL A 578 6.59 15.69 -7.02
C VAL A 578 7.93 15.35 -6.37
N ALA A 579 8.54 16.31 -5.69
CA ALA A 579 9.79 16.09 -4.99
C ALA A 579 9.62 15.03 -3.89
N ARG A 580 10.55 14.08 -3.86
CA ARG A 580 10.64 13.06 -2.81
C ARG A 580 11.27 13.66 -1.55
N HIS A 581 10.94 13.13 -0.37
CA HIS A 581 11.50 13.58 0.91
C HIS A 581 12.15 12.43 1.65
#